data_AF-A0A6M2DHK7-F1
#
_entry.id   AF-A0A6M2DHK7-F1
#
_cell.length_a   1.000
_cell.length_b   1.000
_cell.length_c   1.000
_cell.angle_alpha   90.00
_cell.angle_beta   90.00
_cell.angle_gamma   90.00
#
_symmetry.space_group_name_H-M   'P 1'
#
loop_
_entity.id
_entity.type
_entity.pdbx_description
1 polymer ?
#
loop_
_entity_poly.entity_id
_entity_poly.type
_entity_poly.pdbx_seq_one_letter_code
_entity_poly.pdbx_strand_id
1 'polypeptide(L)'
;MTEHPTQSMTRKFNIFIKGEENKDLVGIRSGQSKTKVFLRFTNCSNRIVAIFWIDYLGYVKLYKILKPLEFIDVNTFVGHPWIFTDIKTRERYIAEGQRIFYPQPKYKNKVELTSPENPEPIRINVKISPPLRNLKILSLMVLAKKLIREKDVEQLDLPAMLKQELKMCIILEHQFRYKNLE
;
A
#
# COMPACT_ATOMS: atom_id res chain seq x y z
N MET A 1 22.96 5.97 3.62
CA MET A 1 22.24 7.22 3.94
C MET A 1 20.84 7.13 3.34
N THR A 2 19.83 6.84 4.16
CA THR A 2 18.42 6.83 3.74
C THR A 2 17.86 8.22 3.96
N GLU A 3 17.56 8.95 2.89
CA GLU A 3 16.82 10.21 2.98
C GLU A 3 15.43 9.91 3.58
N HIS A 4 15.21 10.41 4.79
CA HIS A 4 13.93 10.30 5.46
C HIS A 4 12.94 11.32 4.86
N PRO A 5 11.66 10.96 4.68
CA PRO A 5 10.65 11.88 4.16
C PRO A 5 10.54 13.15 5.03
N THR A 6 10.31 14.29 4.39
CA THR A 6 10.16 15.59 5.08
C THR A 6 8.98 15.59 6.06
N GLN A 7 9.12 16.36 7.15
CA GLN A 7 8.15 16.44 8.26
C GLN A 7 6.72 16.82 7.82
N SER A 8 6.60 17.59 6.72
CA SER A 8 5.32 17.97 6.09
C SER A 8 4.59 16.80 5.41
N MET A 9 5.33 15.92 4.71
CA MET A 9 4.75 14.70 4.12
C MET A 9 4.28 13.73 5.20
N THR A 10 5.10 13.51 6.24
CA THR A 10 4.77 12.64 7.38
C THR A 10 3.50 13.10 8.11
N ARG A 11 3.28 14.41 8.27
CA ARG A 11 2.09 14.96 8.93
C ARG A 11 0.80 14.75 8.12
N LYS A 12 0.85 14.85 6.79
CA LYS A 12 -0.28 14.53 5.90
C LYS A 12 -0.69 13.06 5.96
N PHE A 13 0.27 12.14 6.08
CA PHE A 13 0.00 10.70 6.19
C PHE A 13 -0.49 10.28 7.59
N ASN A 14 -0.09 10.96 8.67
CA ASN A 14 -0.60 10.64 10.01
C ASN A 14 -2.08 10.99 10.20
N ILE A 15 -2.59 12.02 9.51
CA ILE A 15 -4.02 12.37 9.52
C ILE A 15 -4.87 11.29 8.80
N PHE A 16 -4.28 10.57 7.85
CA PHE A 16 -4.94 9.57 6.99
C PHE A 16 -5.33 8.26 7.71
N ILE A 17 -4.68 7.92 8.82
CA ILE A 17 -4.91 6.64 9.53
C ILE A 17 -6.17 6.64 10.41
N LYS A 18 -6.85 7.78 10.57
CA LYS A 18 -8.05 7.90 11.42
C LYS A 18 -9.40 7.66 10.71
N GLY A 19 -9.41 7.28 9.42
CA GLY A 19 -10.63 7.00 8.66
C GLY A 19 -11.21 5.60 8.87
N GLU A 20 -12.51 5.41 8.60
CA GLU A 20 -13.21 4.10 8.66
C GLU A 20 -12.51 2.99 7.85
N GLU A 21 -11.80 3.38 6.79
CA GLU A 21 -11.02 2.53 5.89
C GLU A 21 -9.82 1.81 6.53
N ASN A 22 -9.45 2.18 7.76
CA ASN A 22 -8.36 1.56 8.53
C ASN A 22 -8.86 0.89 9.83
N LYS A 23 -10.15 0.54 9.94
CA LYS A 23 -10.69 -0.23 11.08
C LYS A 23 -9.96 -1.57 11.29
N ASP A 24 -9.42 -2.15 10.22
CA ASP A 24 -8.60 -3.36 10.24
C ASP A 24 -7.23 -3.17 10.91
N LEU A 25 -6.80 -1.93 11.12
CA LEU A 25 -5.54 -1.61 11.83
C LEU A 25 -5.72 -1.45 13.34
N VAL A 26 -6.94 -1.48 13.86
CA VAL A 26 -7.18 -1.31 15.30
C VAL A 26 -6.51 -2.45 16.08
N GLY A 27 -5.64 -2.08 17.01
CA GLY A 27 -4.87 -3.03 17.83
C GLY A 27 -3.65 -3.66 17.13
N ILE A 28 -3.43 -3.36 15.85
CA ILE A 28 -2.26 -3.86 15.11
C ILE A 28 -1.01 -3.06 15.50
N ARG A 29 0.06 -3.77 15.85
CA ARG A 29 1.37 -3.20 16.20
C ARG A 29 2.48 -4.23 15.98
N SER A 30 3.72 -3.76 15.89
CA SER A 30 4.87 -4.65 15.82
C SER A 30 5.09 -5.42 17.13
N GLY A 31 5.36 -6.73 17.01
CA GLY A 31 5.87 -7.55 18.10
C GLY A 31 7.40 -7.43 18.28
N GLN A 32 7.90 -7.70 19.49
CA GLN A 32 9.34 -7.78 19.74
C GLN A 32 9.87 -9.17 19.35
N SER A 33 10.31 -9.32 18.10
CA SER A 33 10.95 -10.54 17.61
C SER A 33 12.45 -10.33 17.40
N LYS A 34 13.25 -11.36 17.71
CA LYS A 34 14.68 -11.40 17.37
C LYS A 34 14.94 -12.04 15.99
N THR A 35 13.92 -12.63 15.37
CA THR A 35 14.04 -13.34 14.09
C THR A 35 14.00 -12.35 12.94
N LYS A 36 15.15 -12.14 12.30
CA LYS A 36 15.30 -11.25 11.13
C LYS A 36 14.65 -11.86 9.88
N VAL A 37 14.06 -11.01 9.05
CA VAL A 37 13.52 -11.34 7.74
C VAL A 37 14.03 -10.34 6.71
N PHE A 38 14.49 -10.83 5.55
CA PHE A 38 15.02 -10.02 4.47
C PHE A 38 14.00 -9.99 3.32
N LEU A 39 13.55 -8.81 2.94
CA LEU A 39 12.49 -8.62 1.95
C LEU A 39 12.94 -7.72 0.82
N ARG A 40 12.39 -7.92 -0.37
CA ARG A 40 12.41 -6.96 -1.47
C ARG A 40 10.98 -6.62 -1.82
N PHE A 41 10.51 -5.45 -1.40
CA PHE A 41 9.20 -4.96 -1.82
C PHE A 41 9.32 -4.39 -3.23
N THR A 42 8.56 -4.93 -4.18
CA THR A 42 8.54 -4.48 -5.58
C THR A 42 7.16 -3.94 -5.93
N ASN A 43 7.10 -2.72 -6.44
CA ASN A 43 5.85 -2.15 -6.94
C ASN A 43 5.53 -2.71 -8.33
N CYS A 44 4.63 -3.69 -8.40
CA CYS A 44 4.18 -4.29 -9.66
C CYS A 44 2.93 -3.60 -10.23
N SER A 45 2.58 -2.40 -9.74
CA SER A 45 1.48 -1.60 -10.26
C SER A 45 1.97 -0.48 -11.19
N ASN A 46 1.03 0.15 -11.90
CA ASN A 46 1.27 1.38 -12.66
C ASN A 46 1.00 2.66 -11.85
N ARG A 47 0.89 2.55 -10.51
CA ARG A 47 0.68 3.68 -9.60
C ARG A 47 1.91 3.89 -8.72
N ILE A 48 2.00 5.08 -8.12
CA ILE A 48 3.00 5.36 -7.09
C ILE A 48 2.46 4.83 -5.75
N VAL A 49 3.25 4.03 -5.06
CA VAL A 49 2.83 3.32 -3.84
C VAL A 49 3.67 3.80 -2.65
N ALA A 50 2.99 4.19 -1.58
CA ALA A 50 3.62 4.41 -0.28
C ALA A 50 3.63 3.11 0.54
N ILE A 51 4.79 2.78 1.09
CA ILE A 51 5.04 1.65 1.99
C ILE A 51 5.08 2.19 3.41
N PHE A 52 4.33 1.57 4.32
CA PHE A 52 4.35 1.91 5.73
C PHE A 52 4.63 0.69 6.59
N TRP A 53 5.32 0.93 7.70
CA TRP A 53 5.52 0.01 8.80
C TRP A 53 4.69 0.46 9.99
N ILE A 54 3.98 -0.45 10.67
CA ILE A 54 3.29 -0.10 11.92
C ILE A 54 4.21 -0.42 13.08
N ASP A 55 4.65 0.60 13.80
CA ASP A 55 5.65 0.48 14.85
C ASP A 55 5.13 -0.26 16.10
N TYR A 56 5.98 -0.37 17.12
CA TYR A 56 5.67 -1.08 18.37
C TYR A 56 4.52 -0.44 19.17
N LEU A 57 4.23 0.84 18.94
CA LEU A 57 3.14 1.57 19.59
C LEU A 57 1.86 1.57 18.75
N GLY A 58 1.87 0.94 17.56
CA GLY A 58 0.74 0.93 16.64
C GLY A 58 0.70 2.16 15.72
N TYR A 59 1.74 3.01 15.71
CA TYR A 59 1.78 4.14 14.79
C TYR A 59 2.25 3.69 13.42
N VAL A 60 1.49 4.08 12.40
CA VAL A 60 1.86 3.86 11.00
C VAL A 60 2.95 4.85 10.60
N LYS A 61 4.12 4.36 10.24
CA LYS A 61 5.29 5.13 9.82
C LYS A 61 5.53 4.95 8.34
N LEU A 62 5.57 6.07 7.60
CA LEU A 62 5.99 6.05 6.19
C LEU A 62 7.44 5.57 6.12
N TYR A 63 7.66 4.51 5.36
CA TYR A 63 8.97 3.91 5.16
C TYR A 63 9.60 4.36 3.84
N LYS A 64 8.87 4.18 2.73
CA LYS A 64 9.34 4.53 1.39
C LYS A 64 8.17 4.79 0.44
N ILE A 65 8.42 5.59 -0.59
CA ILE A 65 7.53 5.75 -1.74
C ILE A 65 8.22 5.10 -2.94
N LEU A 66 7.51 4.24 -3.67
CA LEU A 66 7.98 3.55 -4.87
C LEU A 66 7.17 3.98 -6.10
N LYS A 67 7.87 4.39 -7.16
CA LYS A 67 7.28 4.54 -8.50
C LYS A 67 6.98 3.16 -9.12
N PRO A 68 6.22 3.10 -10.22
CA PRO A 68 6.02 1.84 -10.94
C PRO A 68 7.35 1.12 -11.22
N LEU A 69 7.38 -0.19 -11.00
CA LEU A 69 8.54 -1.08 -11.19
C LEU A 69 9.74 -0.83 -10.25
N GLU A 70 9.70 0.18 -9.38
CA GLU A 70 10.73 0.36 -8.36
C GLU A 70 10.60 -0.70 -7.26
N PHE A 71 11.74 -0.96 -6.61
CA PHE A 71 11.81 -1.84 -5.46
C PHE A 71 12.65 -1.23 -4.33
N ILE A 72 12.47 -1.76 -3.12
CA ILE A 72 13.31 -1.48 -1.97
C ILE A 72 13.63 -2.76 -1.21
N ASP A 73 14.89 -2.91 -0.85
CA ASP A 73 15.36 -3.96 0.05
C ASP A 73 15.16 -3.54 1.49
N VAL A 74 14.41 -4.35 2.24
CA VAL A 74 14.07 -4.11 3.65
C VAL A 74 14.62 -5.25 4.49
N ASN A 75 15.23 -4.89 5.61
CA ASN A 75 15.63 -5.84 6.65
C ASN A 75 14.72 -5.56 7.86
N THR A 76 13.85 -6.51 8.19
CA THR A 76 12.80 -6.37 9.21
C THR A 76 12.80 -7.60 10.12
N PHE A 77 11.78 -7.74 10.97
CA PHE A 77 11.63 -8.86 11.89
C PHE A 77 10.26 -9.52 11.74
N VAL A 78 10.17 -10.78 12.17
CA VAL A 78 8.89 -11.50 12.27
C VAL A 78 7.93 -10.71 13.15
N GLY A 79 6.68 -10.58 12.71
CA GLY A 79 5.65 -9.86 13.46
C GLY A 79 5.66 -8.34 13.29
N HIS A 80 6.47 -7.79 12.38
CA HIS A 80 6.34 -6.39 11.93
C HIS A 80 5.27 -6.28 10.84
N PRO A 81 4.10 -5.67 11.08
CA PRO A 81 3.07 -5.44 10.06
C PRO A 81 3.49 -4.37 9.05
N TRP A 82 3.24 -4.65 7.78
CA TRP A 82 3.49 -3.74 6.65
C TRP A 82 2.21 -3.49 5.86
N ILE A 83 2.04 -2.24 5.43
CA ILE A 83 0.89 -1.82 4.62
C ILE A 83 1.32 -0.99 3.42
N PHE A 84 0.52 -1.04 2.37
CA PHE A 84 0.81 -0.44 1.07
C PHE A 84 -0.38 0.37 0.60
N THR A 85 -0.15 1.56 0.07
CA THR A 85 -1.24 2.47 -0.33
C THR A 85 -0.89 3.20 -1.62
N ASP A 86 -1.84 3.29 -2.56
CA ASP A 86 -1.75 4.22 -3.69
C ASP A 86 -1.78 5.65 -3.16
N ILE A 87 -0.74 6.44 -3.42
CA ILE A 87 -0.64 7.81 -2.89
C ILE A 87 -1.78 8.73 -3.38
N LYS A 88 -2.36 8.39 -4.55
CA LYS A 88 -3.32 9.25 -5.24
C LYS A 88 -4.73 8.98 -4.75
N THR A 89 -5.16 7.73 -4.87
CA THR A 89 -6.53 7.31 -4.54
C THR A 89 -6.67 6.90 -3.07
N ARG A 90 -5.55 6.73 -2.37
CA ARG A 90 -5.47 6.23 -0.99
C ARG A 90 -5.95 4.79 -0.82
N GLU A 91 -6.14 4.06 -1.91
CA GLU A 91 -6.54 2.67 -1.87
C GLU A 91 -5.44 1.79 -1.27
N ARG A 92 -5.84 0.88 -0.38
CA ARG A 92 -4.95 -0.13 0.22
C ARG A 92 -4.61 -1.23 -0.77
N TYR A 93 -3.33 -1.41 -1.01
CA TYR A 93 -2.76 -2.43 -1.88
C TYR A 93 -2.46 -3.69 -1.08
N ILE A 94 -2.23 -4.79 -1.79
CA ILE A 94 -1.95 -6.09 -1.21
C ILE A 94 -0.52 -6.54 -1.50
N ALA A 95 0.00 -7.37 -0.62
CA ALA A 95 1.25 -8.11 -0.80
C ALA A 95 1.02 -9.55 -0.37
N GLU A 96 1.41 -10.51 -1.23
CA GLU A 96 1.13 -11.95 -1.02
C GLU A 96 -0.35 -12.25 -0.71
N GLY A 97 -1.28 -11.53 -1.36
CA GLY A 97 -2.72 -11.69 -1.15
C GLY A 97 -3.27 -11.04 0.13
N GLN A 98 -2.43 -10.38 0.94
CA GLN A 98 -2.80 -9.81 2.23
C GLN A 98 -2.80 -8.27 2.20
N ARG A 99 -3.80 -7.64 2.84
CA ARG A 99 -3.87 -6.17 3.02
C ARG A 99 -2.90 -5.64 4.08
N ILE A 100 -2.59 -6.48 5.06
CA ILE A 100 -1.54 -6.27 6.07
C ILE A 100 -0.58 -7.44 5.92
N PHE A 101 0.65 -7.15 5.51
CA PHE A 101 1.66 -8.16 5.27
C PHE A 101 2.48 -8.41 6.53
N TYR A 102 2.63 -9.69 6.89
CA TYR A 102 3.46 -10.12 8.01
C TYR A 102 4.67 -10.93 7.50
N PRO A 103 5.90 -10.43 7.67
CA PRO A 103 7.11 -11.11 7.22
C PRO A 103 7.27 -12.47 7.89
N GLN A 104 7.59 -13.48 7.08
CA GLN A 104 8.00 -14.81 7.52
C GLN A 104 9.38 -15.13 6.93
N PRO A 105 10.32 -15.69 7.70
CA PRO A 105 11.65 -16.01 7.19
C PRO A 105 11.57 -17.14 6.17
N LYS A 106 12.43 -17.07 5.15
CA LYS A 106 12.73 -18.19 4.26
C LYS A 106 14.23 -18.43 4.33
N TYR A 107 14.62 -19.69 4.18
CA TYR A 107 16.00 -20.14 4.30
C TYR A 107 16.40 -20.93 3.04
N LYS A 108 17.70 -20.94 2.71
CA LYS A 108 18.22 -21.86 1.69
C LYS A 108 18.08 -23.31 2.19
N ASN A 109 17.80 -24.24 1.28
CA ASN A 109 17.83 -25.70 1.48
C ASN A 109 16.89 -26.25 2.58
N LYS A 110 15.64 -26.58 2.23
CA LYS A 110 14.75 -27.38 3.08
C LYS A 110 15.02 -28.91 3.01
N VAL A 111 15.96 -29.37 2.18
CA VAL A 111 16.09 -30.79 1.80
C VAL A 111 17.23 -31.53 2.52
N GLU A 112 18.12 -30.85 3.23
CA GLU A 112 19.18 -31.51 3.98
C GLU A 112 19.10 -31.10 5.46
N LEU A 113 18.19 -31.76 6.18
CA LEU A 113 18.14 -31.84 7.65
C LEU A 113 19.40 -32.48 8.27
N THR A 114 20.50 -32.57 7.52
CA THR A 114 21.76 -33.22 7.88
C THR A 114 22.87 -32.24 8.24
N SER A 115 22.65 -30.92 8.15
CA SER A 115 23.56 -29.91 8.70
C SER A 115 22.82 -28.98 9.68
N PRO A 116 22.89 -29.20 11.01
CA PRO A 116 22.05 -28.51 11.99
C PRO A 116 22.46 -27.07 12.31
N GLU A 117 23.49 -26.51 11.68
CA GLU A 117 24.10 -25.28 12.15
C GLU A 117 23.78 -24.08 11.26
N ASN A 118 22.73 -23.35 11.69
CA ASN A 118 22.39 -21.99 11.29
C ASN A 118 22.02 -21.79 9.80
N PRO A 119 20.79 -22.12 9.38
CA PRO A 119 20.37 -21.96 7.99
C PRO A 119 20.44 -20.50 7.54
N GLU A 120 21.05 -20.26 6.38
CA GLU A 120 21.18 -18.91 5.82
C GLU A 120 19.81 -18.34 5.42
N PRO A 121 19.40 -17.19 5.97
CA PRO A 121 18.16 -16.54 5.57
C PRO A 121 18.30 -15.94 4.17
N ILE A 122 17.26 -16.10 3.34
CA ILE A 122 17.24 -15.53 1.99
C ILE A 122 16.36 -14.29 1.90
N ARG A 123 16.67 -13.42 0.94
CA ARG A 123 15.82 -12.29 0.59
C ARG A 123 14.59 -12.78 -0.18
N ILE A 124 13.42 -12.37 0.28
CA ILE A 124 12.13 -12.76 -0.30
C ILE A 124 11.63 -11.61 -1.16
N ASN A 125 11.40 -11.87 -2.44
CA ASN A 125 10.69 -10.91 -3.29
C ASN A 125 9.20 -10.91 -2.94
N VAL A 126 8.70 -9.74 -2.57
CA VAL A 126 7.30 -9.52 -2.22
C VAL A 126 6.71 -8.54 -3.23
N LYS A 127 5.72 -9.02 -4.00
CA LYS A 127 5.06 -8.21 -5.02
C LYS A 127 3.95 -7.39 -4.40
N ILE A 128 3.99 -6.08 -4.60
CA ILE A 128 2.91 -5.18 -4.23
C ILE A 128 2.02 -4.95 -5.45
N SER A 129 0.73 -5.20 -5.30
CA SER A 129 -0.25 -5.03 -6.38
C SER A 129 -1.55 -4.42 -5.85
N PRO A 130 -2.39 -3.86 -6.74
CA PRO A 130 -3.73 -3.47 -6.35
C PRO A 130 -4.55 -4.69 -5.92
N PRO A 131 -5.58 -4.52 -5.08
CA PRO A 131 -6.46 -5.61 -4.70
C PRO A 131 -7.31 -6.08 -5.89
N LEU A 132 -7.86 -7.30 -5.80
CA LEU A 132 -8.91 -7.73 -6.72
C LEU A 132 -10.15 -6.86 -6.48
N ARG A 133 -10.63 -6.24 -7.56
CA ARG A 133 -11.82 -5.40 -7.54
C ARG A 133 -12.92 -6.07 -8.32
N ASN A 134 -14.17 -5.80 -7.95
CA ASN A 134 -15.30 -6.19 -8.80
C ASN A 134 -15.36 -5.33 -10.06
N LEU A 135 -16.09 -5.82 -11.07
CA LEU A 135 -16.20 -5.15 -12.37
C LEU A 135 -16.77 -3.73 -12.24
N LYS A 136 -17.76 -3.53 -11.37
CA LYS A 136 -18.37 -2.22 -11.11
C LYS A 136 -17.32 -1.17 -10.73
N ILE A 137 -16.46 -1.46 -9.75
CA ILE A 137 -15.41 -0.53 -9.31
C ILE A 137 -14.41 -0.29 -10.44
N LEU A 138 -14.01 -1.34 -11.17
CA LEU A 138 -13.09 -1.18 -12.31
C LEU A 138 -13.66 -0.26 -13.38
N SER A 139 -14.94 -0.44 -13.75
CA SER A 139 -15.63 0.41 -14.72
C SER A 139 -15.69 1.87 -14.24
N LEU A 140 -16.04 2.11 -12.98
CA LEU A 140 -16.05 3.45 -12.40
C LEU A 140 -14.66 4.10 -12.42
N MET A 141 -13.60 3.35 -12.06
CA MET A 141 -12.22 3.85 -12.10
C MET A 141 -11.75 4.19 -13.52
N VAL A 142 -12.17 3.41 -14.52
CA VAL A 142 -11.86 3.69 -15.94
C VAL A 142 -12.57 4.96 -16.40
N LEU A 143 -13.86 5.10 -16.09
CA LEU A 143 -14.64 6.31 -16.41
C LEU A 143 -14.08 7.54 -15.70
N ALA A 144 -13.71 7.42 -14.42
CA ALA A 144 -13.13 8.50 -13.64
C ALA A 144 -11.78 9.00 -14.19
N LYS A 145 -11.02 8.16 -14.90
CA LYS A 145 -9.79 8.60 -15.60
C LYS A 145 -10.07 9.41 -16.86
N LYS A 146 -11.24 9.22 -17.47
CA LYS A 146 -11.65 9.86 -18.73
C LYS A 146 -12.46 11.14 -18.49
N LEU A 147 -13.25 11.18 -17.43
CA LEU A 147 -14.07 12.33 -17.07
C LEU A 147 -13.28 13.27 -16.16
N ILE A 148 -13.23 14.56 -16.51
CA ILE A 148 -12.45 15.55 -15.77
C ILE A 148 -13.32 16.28 -14.74
N ARG A 149 -14.60 16.55 -15.05
CA ARG A 149 -15.49 17.34 -14.18
C ARG A 149 -16.68 16.49 -13.74
N GLU A 150 -17.09 16.67 -12.48
CA GLU A 150 -18.29 16.01 -11.94
C GLU A 150 -19.57 16.39 -12.70
N LYS A 151 -19.62 17.59 -13.29
CA LYS A 151 -20.77 18.02 -14.11
C LYS A 151 -20.96 17.17 -15.37
N ASP A 152 -19.88 16.60 -15.91
CA ASP A 152 -19.94 15.74 -17.09
C ASP A 152 -20.63 14.40 -16.76
N VAL A 153 -20.68 14.00 -15.48
CA VAL A 153 -21.38 12.80 -15.01
C VAL A 153 -22.90 12.93 -15.13
N GLU A 154 -23.44 14.15 -15.03
CA GLU A 154 -24.89 14.37 -15.09
C GLU A 154 -25.49 14.01 -16.44
N GLN A 155 -24.70 14.15 -17.50
CA GLN A 155 -25.09 13.88 -18.89
C GLN A 155 -25.13 12.39 -19.22
N LEU A 156 -24.57 11.53 -18.36
CA LEU A 156 -24.56 10.10 -18.58
C LEU A 156 -25.95 9.50 -18.34
N ASP A 157 -26.36 8.58 -19.19
CA ASP A 157 -27.57 7.77 -18.98
C ASP A 157 -27.28 6.65 -17.97
N LEU A 158 -27.10 7.04 -16.71
CA LEU A 158 -26.79 6.15 -15.59
C LEU A 158 -27.75 6.42 -14.42
N PRO A 159 -28.12 5.39 -13.64
CA PRO A 159 -28.83 5.57 -12.38
C PRO A 159 -28.11 6.54 -11.43
N ALA A 160 -28.89 7.31 -10.66
CA ALA A 160 -28.38 8.34 -9.75
C ALA A 160 -27.33 7.80 -8.76
N MET A 161 -27.51 6.56 -8.28
CA MET A 161 -26.56 5.90 -7.38
C MET A 161 -25.17 5.72 -8.03
N LEU A 162 -25.12 5.28 -9.29
CA LEU A 162 -23.86 5.13 -10.03
C LEU A 162 -23.23 6.48 -10.37
N LYS A 163 -24.05 7.50 -10.65
CA LYS A 163 -23.55 8.89 -10.83
C LYS A 163 -22.85 9.39 -9.57
N GLN A 164 -23.44 9.18 -8.39
CA GLN A 164 -22.85 9.60 -7.12
C GLN A 164 -21.52 8.89 -6.85
N GLU A 165 -21.47 7.57 -7.04
CA GLU A 165 -20.23 6.79 -6.89
C GLU A 165 -19.14 7.21 -7.88
N LEU A 166 -19.52 7.51 -9.14
CA LEU A 166 -18.58 7.96 -10.17
C LEU A 166 -17.99 9.34 -9.83
N LYS A 167 -18.81 10.27 -9.34
CA LYS A 167 -18.30 11.57 -8.86
C LYS A 167 -17.28 11.41 -7.75
N MET A 168 -17.53 10.53 -6.79
CA MET A 168 -16.55 10.23 -5.73
C MET A 168 -15.25 9.65 -6.29
N CYS A 169 -15.33 8.76 -7.29
CA CYS A 169 -14.14 8.23 -7.97
C CYS A 169 -13.36 9.32 -8.71
N ILE A 170 -14.04 10.28 -9.36
CA ILE A 170 -13.42 11.42 -10.03
C ILE A 170 -12.67 12.30 -9.01
N ILE A 171 -13.31 12.61 -7.88
CA ILE A 171 -12.68 13.40 -6.81
C ILE A 171 -11.37 12.74 -6.37
N LEU A 172 -11.38 11.44 -6.06
CA LEU A 172 -10.19 10.70 -5.65
C LEU A 172 -9.13 10.63 -6.77
N GLU A 173 -9.54 10.39 -8.02
CA GLU A 173 -8.63 10.33 -9.18
C GLU A 173 -8.08 11.72 -9.57
N HIS A 174 -8.63 12.82 -9.07
CA HIS A 174 -8.19 14.17 -9.42
C HIS A 174 -7.78 15.03 -8.22
N GLN A 175 -7.86 14.52 -6.99
CA GLN A 175 -7.61 15.23 -5.73
C GLN A 175 -6.26 15.98 -5.70
N PHE A 176 -5.26 15.48 -6.42
CA PHE A 176 -3.93 16.08 -6.51
C PHE A 176 -3.64 16.84 -7.82
N ARG A 177 -4.51 16.78 -8.83
CA ARG A 177 -4.36 17.62 -10.05
C ARG A 177 -4.67 19.10 -9.76
N TYR A 178 -5.47 19.39 -8.74
CA TYR A 178 -5.90 20.75 -8.40
C TYR A 178 -4.96 21.52 -7.46
N LYS A 179 -3.78 20.99 -7.11
CA LYS A 179 -2.83 21.66 -6.20
C LYS A 179 -1.46 21.99 -6.79
N ASN A 180 -1.30 21.92 -8.13
CA ASN A 180 -0.09 22.35 -8.84
C ASN A 180 -0.44 23.24 -10.04
N LEU A 181 -1.30 24.23 -9.83
CA LEU A 181 -1.49 25.39 -10.71
C LEU A 181 -1.59 26.61 -9.80
N GLU A 182 -0.43 27.00 -9.26
CA GLU A 182 0.00 28.33 -8.81
C GLU A 182 1.34 28.20 -8.07
#